data_AF-A0A2C0ZC32-F1
#
_entry.id   AF-A0A2C0ZC32-F1
#
_cell.length_a   1.000
_cell.length_b   1.000
_cell.length_c   1.000
_cell.angle_alpha   90.00
_cell.angle_beta   90.00
_cell.angle_gamma   90.00
#
_symmetry.space_group_name_H-M   'P 1'
#
loop_
_entity.id
_entity.type
_entity.pdbx_description
1 polymer ?
#
loop_
_entity_poly.entity_id
_entity_poly.type
_entity_poly.pdbx_seq_one_letter_code
_entity_poly.pdbx_strand_id
1 'polypeptide(L)'
;MDLEIIRKVIESDKVESAERILEEIGETKQENCIPLLIEYLKSTDNHRIRNSIAIALSDIGSEKAIEPLIEMINDPKTLGYRGSLFYALKAFDCSAHLETLVYHLLTGNFEVQANTFQLIEENINSDINDEVLSKCILKVKEELNELDRQKDILSDALEMLKSFKKN
;
A
#
# COMPACT_ATOMS: atom_id res chain seq x y z
N MET A 1 -5.67 -14.32 23.42
CA MET A 1 -6.78 -13.46 23.89
C MET A 1 -8.12 -14.00 23.40
N ASP A 2 -9.24 -13.65 24.05
CA ASP A 2 -10.59 -14.06 23.62
C ASP A 2 -11.03 -13.25 22.39
N LEU A 3 -11.40 -13.94 21.30
CA LEU A 3 -11.80 -13.32 20.04
C LEU A 3 -13.08 -12.48 20.18
N GLU A 4 -13.99 -12.84 21.08
CA GLU A 4 -15.21 -12.06 21.31
C GLU A 4 -14.90 -10.72 22.00
N ILE A 5 -13.89 -10.69 22.88
CA ILE A 5 -13.42 -9.44 23.49
C ILE A 5 -12.81 -8.55 22.42
N ILE A 6 -11.97 -9.11 21.55
CA ILE A 6 -11.34 -8.37 20.45
C ILE A 6 -12.39 -7.77 19.53
N ARG A 7 -13.39 -8.58 19.13
CA ARG A 7 -14.52 -8.17 18.30
C ARG A 7 -15.22 -6.94 18.88
N LYS A 8 -15.62 -7.06 20.14
CA LYS A 8 -16.33 -5.99 20.85
C LYS A 8 -15.51 -4.70 20.97
N VAL A 9 -14.19 -4.81 21.15
CA VAL A 9 -13.32 -3.64 21.26
C VAL A 9 -13.17 -2.96 19.89
N ILE A 10 -12.94 -3.73 18.82
CA ILE A 10 -12.83 -3.22 17.44
C ILE A 10 -14.12 -2.53 16.98
N GLU A 11 -15.27 -3.10 17.34
CA GLU A 11 -16.59 -2.56 16.97
C GLU A 11 -17.07 -1.42 17.87
N SER A 12 -16.34 -1.08 18.93
CA SER A 12 -16.72 0.02 19.81
C SER A 12 -16.39 1.38 19.19
N ASP A 13 -17.11 2.43 19.62
CA ASP A 13 -16.81 3.81 19.22
C ASP A 13 -15.47 4.35 19.79
N LYS A 14 -14.70 3.53 20.51
CA LYS A 14 -13.45 3.90 21.18
C LYS A 14 -12.24 3.45 20.36
N VAL A 15 -11.90 4.24 19.34
CA VAL A 15 -10.78 3.97 18.42
C VAL A 15 -9.47 3.70 19.17
N GLU A 16 -9.17 4.46 20.22
CA GLU A 16 -7.93 4.32 20.99
C GLU A 16 -7.83 2.98 21.74
N SER A 17 -8.98 2.39 22.09
CA SER A 17 -9.01 1.06 22.73
C SER A 17 -8.76 -0.04 21.70
N ALA A 18 -9.30 0.13 20.49
CA ALA A 18 -9.06 -0.76 19.38
C ALA A 18 -7.61 -0.68 18.86
N GLU A 19 -7.02 0.51 18.78
CA GLU A 19 -5.61 0.67 18.40
C GLU A 19 -4.68 -0.07 19.37
N ARG A 20 -4.90 0.06 20.68
CA ARG A 20 -4.08 -0.59 21.71
C ARG A 20 -4.17 -2.11 21.68
N ILE A 21 -5.38 -2.66 21.52
CA ILE A 21 -5.53 -4.13 21.48
C ILE A 21 -4.92 -4.71 20.20
N LEU A 22 -4.99 -3.98 19.08
CA LEU A 22 -4.38 -4.39 17.80
C LEU A 22 -2.85 -4.33 17.88
N GLU A 23 -2.28 -3.29 18.48
CA GLU A 23 -0.85 -3.18 18.78
C GLU A 23 -0.38 -4.37 19.64
N GLU A 24 -1.07 -4.66 20.74
CA GLU A 24 -0.74 -5.81 21.60
C GLU A 24 -0.80 -7.14 20.82
N ILE A 25 -1.83 -7.35 19.98
CA ILE A 25 -1.94 -8.54 19.12
C ILE A 25 -0.74 -8.67 18.17
N GLY A 26 -0.31 -7.56 17.56
CA GLY A 26 0.85 -7.49 16.68
C GLY A 26 2.15 -7.82 17.40
N GLU A 27 2.47 -7.08 18.46
CA GLU A 27 3.70 -7.21 19.23
C GLU A 27 3.85 -8.62 19.86
N THR A 28 2.74 -9.21 20.30
CA THR A 28 2.72 -10.56 20.88
C THR A 28 2.53 -11.67 19.85
N LYS A 29 2.46 -11.32 18.55
CA LYS A 29 2.35 -12.24 17.41
C LYS A 29 1.23 -13.27 17.55
N GLN A 30 0.04 -12.82 17.93
CA GLN A 30 -1.11 -13.72 18.14
C GLN A 30 -1.70 -14.24 16.81
N GLU A 31 -1.06 -15.25 16.21
CA GLU A 31 -1.47 -15.84 14.92
C GLU A 31 -2.93 -16.32 14.88
N ASN A 32 -3.47 -16.77 16.01
CA ASN A 32 -4.87 -17.20 16.09
C ASN A 32 -5.88 -16.07 15.81
N CYS A 33 -5.44 -14.80 15.85
CA CYS A 33 -6.26 -13.63 15.53
C CYS A 33 -6.27 -13.30 14.04
N ILE A 34 -5.37 -13.86 13.22
CA ILE A 34 -5.23 -13.52 11.79
C ILE A 34 -6.57 -13.60 11.02
N PRO A 35 -7.39 -14.65 11.14
CA PRO A 35 -8.66 -14.71 10.42
C PRO A 35 -9.61 -13.56 10.77
N LEU A 36 -9.68 -13.20 12.06
CA LEU A 36 -10.49 -12.10 12.56
C LEU A 36 -9.95 -10.74 12.07
N LEU A 37 -8.63 -10.56 12.10
CA LEU A 37 -8.00 -9.34 11.59
C LEU A 37 -8.24 -9.16 10.10
N ILE A 38 -8.13 -10.22 9.30
CA ILE A 38 -8.43 -10.17 7.85
C ILE A 38 -9.90 -9.84 7.60
N GLU A 39 -10.83 -10.42 8.38
CA GLU A 39 -12.25 -10.09 8.32
C GLU A 39 -12.47 -8.58 8.51
N TYR A 40 -11.91 -8.00 9.57
CA TYR A 40 -12.06 -6.57 9.88
C TYR A 40 -11.29 -5.64 8.94
N LEU A 41 -10.11 -6.05 8.46
CA LEU A 41 -9.37 -5.32 7.43
C LEU A 41 -10.27 -5.04 6.21
N LYS A 42 -11.06 -6.05 5.82
CA LYS A 42 -11.96 -6.03 4.67
C LYS A 42 -13.33 -5.44 4.96
N SER A 43 -13.84 -5.47 6.19
CA SER A 43 -15.20 -4.99 6.48
C SER A 43 -15.26 -3.57 7.04
N THR A 44 -14.18 -3.06 7.66
CA THR A 44 -14.23 -1.75 8.34
C THR A 44 -14.20 -0.57 7.36
N ASP A 45 -15.08 0.41 7.59
CA ASP A 45 -15.07 1.71 6.93
C ASP A 45 -14.15 2.72 7.62
N ASN A 46 -13.74 2.44 8.87
CA ASN A 46 -12.82 3.30 9.60
C ASN A 46 -11.38 3.07 9.11
N HIS A 47 -10.76 4.10 8.54
CA HIS A 47 -9.39 4.00 8.03
C HIS A 47 -8.35 3.86 9.16
N ARG A 48 -8.59 4.41 10.37
CA ARG A 48 -7.66 4.30 11.52
C ARG A 48 -7.56 2.86 12.03
N ILE A 49 -8.68 2.34 12.55
CA ILE A 49 -9.28 1.08 12.07
C ILE A 49 -8.35 0.11 11.33
N ARG A 50 -8.58 0.12 10.02
CA ARG A 50 -7.87 -0.64 9.01
C ARG A 50 -6.35 -0.50 9.08
N ASN A 51 -5.82 0.70 9.33
CA ASN A 51 -4.37 0.93 9.41
C ASN A 51 -3.76 0.16 10.58
N SER A 52 -4.37 0.20 11.76
CA SER A 52 -3.89 -0.55 12.93
C SER A 52 -3.99 -2.06 12.71
N ILE A 53 -5.02 -2.53 12.02
CA ILE A 53 -5.14 -3.94 11.64
C ILE A 53 -4.00 -4.35 10.67
N ALA A 54 -3.70 -3.53 9.67
CA ALA A 54 -2.64 -3.80 8.72
C ALA A 54 -1.26 -3.87 9.40
N ILE A 55 -0.99 -2.95 10.34
CA ILE A 55 0.23 -2.96 11.17
C ILE A 55 0.29 -4.22 12.02
N ALA A 56 -0.79 -4.57 12.74
CA ALA A 56 -0.83 -5.78 13.55
C ALA A 56 -0.58 -7.05 12.72
N LEU A 57 -1.14 -7.13 11.51
CA LEU A 57 -0.89 -8.24 10.58
C LEU A 57 0.57 -8.30 10.12
N SER A 58 1.20 -7.15 9.87
CA SER A 58 2.62 -7.03 9.55
C SER A 58 3.51 -7.48 10.71
N ASP A 59 3.21 -7.05 11.94
CA ASP A 59 3.99 -7.39 13.14
C ASP A 59 3.88 -8.88 13.49
N ILE A 60 2.71 -9.48 13.26
CA ILE A 60 2.53 -10.95 13.35
C ILE A 60 3.46 -11.65 12.34
N GLY A 61 3.62 -11.09 11.13
CA GLY A 61 4.58 -11.57 10.12
C GLY A 61 4.13 -12.84 9.39
N SER A 62 2.83 -13.13 9.35
CA SER A 62 2.31 -14.29 8.61
C SER A 62 2.01 -13.95 7.16
N GLU A 63 2.56 -14.71 6.21
CA GLU A 63 2.31 -14.55 4.76
C GLU A 63 0.83 -14.65 4.38
N LYS A 64 -0.01 -15.21 5.26
CA LYS A 64 -1.48 -15.20 5.11
C LYS A 64 -2.06 -13.79 5.00
N ALA A 65 -1.33 -12.77 5.43
CA ALA A 65 -1.72 -11.37 5.32
C ALA A 65 -1.48 -10.76 3.94
N ILE A 66 -0.60 -11.33 3.11
CA ILE A 66 -0.17 -10.72 1.83
C ILE A 66 -1.36 -10.51 0.90
N GLU A 67 -2.08 -11.57 0.55
CA GLU A 67 -3.21 -11.49 -0.38
C GLU A 67 -4.33 -10.54 0.10
N PRO A 68 -4.79 -10.60 1.36
CA PRO A 68 -5.72 -9.60 1.90
C PRO A 68 -5.22 -8.16 1.83
N LEU A 69 -3.93 -7.91 2.12
CA LEU A 69 -3.35 -6.57 2.04
C LEU A 69 -3.31 -6.07 0.58
N ILE A 70 -2.93 -6.93 -0.36
CA ILE A 70 -2.93 -6.63 -1.81
C ILE A 70 -4.35 -6.35 -2.32
N GLU A 71 -5.34 -7.14 -1.93
CA GLU A 71 -6.75 -6.90 -2.26
C GLU A 71 -7.20 -5.51 -1.79
N MET A 72 -6.86 -5.15 -0.57
CA MET A 72 -7.23 -3.86 0.03
C MET A 72 -6.46 -2.68 -0.57
N ILE A 73 -5.23 -2.89 -1.04
CA ILE A 73 -4.47 -1.91 -1.83
C ILE A 73 -5.16 -1.63 -3.17
N ASN A 74 -5.88 -2.60 -3.73
CA ASN A 74 -6.60 -2.42 -5.00
C ASN A 74 -8.03 -1.92 -4.80
N ASP A 75 -8.64 -2.15 -3.65
CA ASP A 75 -10.03 -1.77 -3.33
C ASP A 75 -10.25 -0.24 -3.35
N PRO A 76 -11.12 0.31 -4.21
CA PRO A 76 -11.42 1.75 -4.28
C PRO A 76 -11.72 2.43 -2.95
N LYS A 77 -12.28 1.73 -1.95
CA LYS A 77 -12.62 2.31 -0.65
C LYS A 77 -11.40 2.79 0.15
N THR A 78 -10.22 2.31 -0.20
CA THR A 78 -8.97 2.70 0.46
C THR A 78 -8.28 3.86 -0.26
N LEU A 79 -8.81 4.38 -1.36
CA LEU A 79 -8.21 5.48 -2.12
C LEU A 79 -7.92 6.69 -1.20
N GLY A 80 -6.68 7.18 -1.22
CA GLY A 80 -6.20 8.24 -0.33
C GLY A 80 -5.76 7.77 1.07
N TYR A 81 -6.00 6.51 1.43
CA TYR A 81 -5.68 5.91 2.73
C TYR A 81 -4.98 4.53 2.59
N ARG A 82 -4.15 4.34 1.55
CA ARG A 82 -3.47 3.06 1.26
C ARG A 82 -2.03 3.00 1.77
N GLY A 83 -1.45 4.11 2.23
CA GLY A 83 -0.03 4.19 2.63
C GLY A 83 0.34 3.15 3.69
N SER A 84 -0.50 2.98 4.73
CA SER A 84 -0.28 1.97 5.77
C SER A 84 -0.37 0.53 5.26
N LEU A 85 -1.15 0.26 4.21
CA LEU A 85 -1.22 -1.07 3.61
C LEU A 85 0.09 -1.41 2.88
N PHE A 86 0.66 -0.44 2.14
CA PHE A 86 1.99 -0.60 1.54
C PHE A 86 3.08 -0.72 2.60
N TYR A 87 2.98 0.05 3.68
CA TYR A 87 3.92 -0.05 4.80
C TYR A 87 3.90 -1.46 5.40
N ALA A 88 2.72 -2.01 5.67
CA ALA A 88 2.56 -3.38 6.18
C ALA A 88 3.16 -4.44 5.25
N LEU A 89 3.15 -4.21 3.92
CA LEU A 89 3.76 -5.13 2.98
C LEU A 89 5.29 -5.17 3.01
N LYS A 90 5.96 -4.18 3.62
CA LYS A 90 7.44 -4.17 3.75
C LYS A 90 8.00 -5.31 4.60
N ALA A 91 7.15 -6.00 5.37
CA ALA A 91 7.57 -7.16 6.13
C ALA A 91 7.59 -8.46 5.30
N PHE A 92 7.14 -8.43 4.04
CA PHE A 92 6.90 -9.63 3.24
C PHE A 92 7.60 -9.56 1.87
N ASP A 93 8.04 -10.72 1.39
CA ASP A 93 8.45 -10.85 -0.01
C ASP A 93 7.22 -10.80 -0.93
N CYS A 94 7.10 -9.70 -1.67
CA CYS A 94 5.97 -9.46 -2.56
C CYS A 94 6.30 -9.72 -4.04
N SER A 95 7.33 -10.52 -4.33
CA SER A 95 7.80 -10.82 -5.70
C SER A 95 6.67 -11.30 -6.63
N ALA A 96 5.74 -12.10 -6.11
CA ALA A 96 4.57 -12.59 -6.85
C ALA A 96 3.59 -11.48 -7.27
N HIS A 97 3.68 -10.29 -6.68
CA HIS A 97 2.77 -9.16 -6.90
C HIS A 97 3.45 -7.97 -7.59
N LEU A 98 4.60 -8.17 -8.24
CA LEU A 98 5.34 -7.08 -8.89
C LEU A 98 4.48 -6.24 -9.83
N GLU A 99 3.58 -6.84 -10.61
CA GLU A 99 2.72 -6.09 -11.53
C GLU A 99 1.81 -5.08 -10.80
N THR A 100 1.27 -5.48 -9.64
CA THR A 100 0.44 -4.63 -8.79
C THR A 100 1.27 -3.49 -8.22
N LEU A 101 2.48 -3.79 -7.73
CA LEU A 101 3.39 -2.78 -7.19
C LEU A 101 3.76 -1.77 -8.28
N VAL A 102 4.16 -2.21 -9.46
CA VAL A 102 4.49 -1.31 -10.58
C VAL A 102 3.28 -0.47 -10.99
N TYR A 103 2.07 -1.02 -11.01
CA TYR A 103 0.87 -0.22 -11.27
C TYR A 103 0.72 0.95 -10.28
N HIS A 104 0.89 0.70 -8.98
CA HIS A 104 0.78 1.76 -7.96
C HIS A 104 1.98 2.69 -7.91
N LEU A 105 3.17 2.23 -8.31
CA LEU A 105 4.34 3.09 -8.51
C LEU A 105 4.08 4.14 -9.61
N LEU A 106 3.37 3.77 -10.68
CA LEU A 106 3.10 4.67 -11.80
C LEU A 106 1.89 5.57 -11.55
N THR A 107 0.87 5.08 -10.84
CA THR A 107 -0.43 5.77 -10.73
C THR A 107 -0.71 6.35 -9.34
N GLY A 108 0.08 6.00 -8.34
CA GLY A 108 -0.09 6.43 -6.95
C GLY A 108 0.21 7.91 -6.72
N ASN A 109 -0.24 8.43 -5.58
CA ASN A 109 0.24 9.72 -5.08
C ASN A 109 1.68 9.60 -4.57
N PHE A 110 2.31 10.73 -4.22
CA PHE A 110 3.70 10.76 -3.75
C PHE A 110 4.01 9.74 -2.63
N GLU A 111 3.12 9.62 -1.64
CA GLU A 111 3.29 8.67 -0.52
C GLU A 111 3.23 7.21 -0.99
N VAL A 112 2.27 6.87 -1.84
CA VAL A 112 2.15 5.53 -2.42
C VAL A 112 3.38 5.22 -3.26
N GLN A 113 3.78 6.11 -4.17
CA GLN A 113 4.95 5.91 -5.03
C GLN A 113 6.22 5.67 -4.22
N ALA A 114 6.49 6.48 -3.19
CA ALA A 114 7.66 6.33 -2.34
C ALA A 114 7.66 4.99 -1.58
N ASN A 115 6.52 4.61 -0.97
CA ASN A 115 6.42 3.35 -0.25
C ASN A 115 6.52 2.13 -1.19
N THR A 116 5.90 2.21 -2.37
CA THR A 116 5.95 1.14 -3.36
C THR A 116 7.35 0.99 -3.96
N PHE A 117 8.06 2.09 -4.22
CA PHE A 117 9.46 2.05 -4.66
C PHE A 117 10.34 1.37 -3.63
N GLN A 118 10.27 1.79 -2.36
CA GLN A 118 11.05 1.17 -1.28
C GLN A 118 10.74 -0.32 -1.14
N LEU A 119 9.47 -0.70 -1.26
CA LEU A 119 9.06 -2.10 -1.21
C LEU A 119 9.69 -2.89 -2.37
N ILE A 120 9.67 -2.36 -3.59
CA ILE A 120 10.31 -3.00 -4.75
C ILE A 120 11.83 -3.13 -4.56
N GLU A 121 12.47 -2.10 -4.00
CA GLU A 121 13.92 -2.05 -3.79
C GLU A 121 14.39 -3.03 -2.70
N GLU A 122 13.68 -3.11 -1.58
CA GLU A 122 14.15 -3.82 -0.38
C GLU A 122 13.52 -5.20 -0.18
N ASN A 123 12.36 -5.48 -0.80
CA ASN A 123 11.51 -6.63 -0.44
C ASN A 123 11.10 -7.51 -1.63
N ILE A 124 11.75 -7.35 -2.78
CA ILE A 124 11.61 -8.25 -3.93
C ILE A 124 12.87 -9.11 -3.97
N ASN A 125 12.81 -10.21 -3.24
CA ASN A 125 13.97 -11.05 -2.92
C ASN A 125 13.97 -12.40 -3.65
N SER A 126 12.86 -12.76 -4.29
CA SER A 126 12.69 -14.00 -5.02
C SER A 126 12.77 -13.80 -6.54
N ASP A 127 13.02 -14.89 -7.27
CA ASP A 127 13.04 -14.88 -8.73
C ASP A 127 11.68 -14.45 -9.29
N ILE A 128 11.72 -13.44 -10.15
CA ILE A 128 10.55 -12.96 -10.88
C ILE A 128 10.55 -13.63 -12.25
N ASN A 129 9.38 -14.04 -12.70
CA ASN A 129 9.20 -14.53 -14.07
C ASN A 129 9.64 -13.47 -15.11
N ASP A 130 10.47 -13.85 -16.08
CA ASP A 130 11.04 -12.94 -17.08
C ASP A 130 9.99 -12.19 -17.90
N GLU A 131 8.84 -12.81 -18.19
CA GLU A 131 7.74 -12.16 -18.92
C GLU A 131 7.11 -11.05 -18.08
N VAL A 132 6.86 -11.34 -16.80
CA VAL A 132 6.34 -10.36 -15.82
C VAL A 132 7.32 -9.21 -15.64
N LEU A 133 8.61 -9.51 -15.47
CA LEU A 133 9.65 -8.50 -15.30
C LEU A 133 9.78 -7.61 -16.55
N SER A 134 9.78 -8.22 -17.75
CA SER A 134 9.86 -7.50 -19.02
C SER A 134 8.66 -6.56 -19.22
N LYS A 135 7.46 -7.03 -18.89
CA LYS A 135 6.24 -6.22 -18.94
C LYS A 135 6.27 -5.06 -17.95
N CYS A 136 6.77 -5.28 -16.74
CA CYS A 136 6.96 -4.23 -15.74
C CYS A 136 7.96 -3.17 -16.20
N ILE A 137 9.12 -3.59 -16.73
CA ILE A 137 10.13 -2.68 -17.29
C ILE A 137 9.56 -1.86 -18.45
N LEU A 138 8.80 -2.48 -19.34
CA LEU A 138 8.18 -1.78 -20.47
C LEU A 138 7.23 -0.68 -19.98
N LYS A 139 6.35 -0.97 -19.02
CA LYS A 139 5.43 0.02 -18.44
C LYS A 139 6.17 1.23 -17.85
N VAL A 140 7.23 0.98 -17.10
CA VAL A 140 8.04 2.08 -16.50
C VAL A 140 8.70 2.92 -17.60
N LYS A 141 9.23 2.28 -18.66
CA LYS A 141 9.82 3.01 -19.81
C LYS A 141 8.80 3.85 -20.56
N GLU A 142 7.59 3.33 -20.76
CA GLU A 142 6.50 4.06 -21.41
C GLU A 142 6.11 5.30 -20.61
N GLU A 143 5.96 5.18 -19.28
CA GLU A 143 5.66 6.33 -18.42
C GLU A 143 6.77 7.39 -18.45
N LEU A 144 8.05 6.96 -18.40
CA LEU A 144 9.18 7.89 -18.52
C LEU A 144 9.14 8.69 -19.83
N ASN A 145 8.84 8.03 -20.95
CA ASN A 145 8.73 8.70 -22.25
C ASN A 145 7.58 9.72 -22.27
N GLU A 146 6.43 9.39 -21.67
CA GLU A 146 5.30 10.33 -21.57
C GLU A 146 5.63 11.52 -20.65
N LEU A 147 6.35 11.30 -19.54
CA LEU A 147 6.80 12.37 -18.65
C LEU A 147 7.79 13.31 -19.36
N ASP A 148 8.73 12.78 -20.15
CA ASP A 148 9.64 13.59 -20.95
C ASP A 148 8.86 14.44 -21.98
N ARG A 149 7.90 13.83 -22.67
CA ARG A 149 7.02 14.56 -23.60
C ARG A 149 6.21 15.66 -22.91
N GLN A 150 5.66 15.37 -21.73
CA GLN A 150 4.91 16.35 -20.94
C GLN A 150 5.82 17.50 -20.49
N LYS A 151 7.04 17.20 -20.05
CA LYS A 151 8.04 18.19 -19.66
C LYS A 151 8.40 19.11 -20.83
N ASP A 152 8.55 18.59 -22.04
CA ASP A 152 8.79 19.40 -23.23
C ASP A 152 7.64 20.39 -23.49
N ILE A 153 6.40 19.89 -23.47
CA ILE A 153 5.19 20.73 -23.66
C ILE A 153 5.10 21.82 -22.58
N LEU A 154 5.35 21.47 -21.32
CA LEU A 154 5.31 22.42 -20.21
C LEU A 154 6.43 23.46 -20.30
N SER A 155 7.60 23.07 -20.80
CA SER A 155 8.73 23.97 -21.02
C SER A 155 8.41 24.98 -22.14
N ASP A 156 7.85 24.53 -23.26
CA ASP A 156 7.40 25.40 -24.34
C ASP A 156 6.30 26.36 -23.88
N ALA A 157 5.32 25.85 -23.12
CA ALA A 157 4.26 26.67 -22.54
C ALA A 157 4.82 27.73 -21.58
N LEU A 158 5.82 27.39 -20.76
CA LEU A 158 6.47 28.33 -19.86
C LEU A 158 7.16 29.47 -20.62
N GLU A 159 7.91 29.16 -21.68
CA GLU A 159 8.56 30.18 -22.51
C GLU A 159 7.53 31.07 -23.23
N MET A 160 6.46 30.47 -23.76
CA MET A 160 5.35 31.20 -24.37
C MET A 160 4.70 32.16 -23.37
N LEU A 161 4.37 31.71 -22.15
CA LEU A 161 3.74 32.54 -21.13
C LEU A 161 4.66 33.69 -20.67
N LYS A 162 5.98 33.46 -20.57
CA LYS A 162 6.95 34.53 -20.28
C LYS A 162 6.90 35.65 -21.32
N SER A 163 6.71 35.32 -22.60
CA SER A 163 6.62 36.30 -23.68
C SER A 163 5.43 37.26 -23.58
N PHE A 164 4.36 36.87 -22.87
CA PHE A 164 3.17 37.71 -22.68
C PHE A 164 3.37 38.83 -21.66
N LYS A 165 4.40 38.72 -20.83
CA LYS A 165 4.73 39.73 -19.84
C LYS A 165 5.34 40.93 -20.57
N LYS A 166 4.51 41.93 -20.90
CA LYS A 166 4.99 43.25 -21.31
C LYS A 166 5.72 43.89 -20.12
N ASN A 167 6.91 44.44 -20.39
CA ASN A 167 7.66 45.27 -19.44
C ASN A 167 6.81 46.41 -18.89
#